data_AF-A0A351BKQ7-F1
#
_entry.id   AF-A0A351BKQ7-F1
#
_cell.length_a   1.000
_cell.length_b   1.000
_cell.length_c   1.000
_cell.angle_alpha   90.00
_cell.angle_beta   90.00
_cell.angle_gamma   90.00
#
_symmetry.space_group_name_H-M   'P 1'
#
loop_
_entity.id
_entity.type
_entity.pdbx_description
1 polymer ?
#
loop_
_entity_poly.entity_id
_entity_poly.type
_entity_poly.pdbx_seq_one_letter_code
_entity_poly.pdbx_strand_id
1 'polypeptide(L)'
;MIMLYGFDTSLSEDYERFRFIRRKGYVPFFQQYWPIAGVPDRVPDDYFDMDLNAMIRLTFHSNGQNWEKYLLWINTFYFQRYGRYYRPLIEILYRYNNRHRLEWFRMNPACMSDELYRDHRDSLAELHATLRQQSLGPRPPRGLSRWLAQATPDST
;
A
#
# COMPACT_ATOMS: atom_id res chain seq x y z
N MET A 1 3.85 -22.69 3.30
CA MET A 1 5.09 -21.95 3.01
C MET A 1 4.90 -20.50 3.40
N ILE A 2 5.82 -19.95 4.19
CA ILE A 2 5.75 -18.56 4.65
C ILE A 2 6.50 -17.68 3.66
N MET A 3 5.90 -16.56 3.28
CA MET A 3 6.53 -15.51 2.47
C MET A 3 6.65 -14.26 3.34
N LEU A 4 7.89 -13.94 3.74
CA LEU A 4 8.18 -12.71 4.45
C LEU A 4 8.25 -11.54 3.47
N TYR A 5 7.76 -10.39 3.88
CA TYR A 5 7.84 -9.14 3.13
C TYR A 5 8.10 -7.95 4.06
N GLY A 6 8.56 -6.84 3.49
CA GLY A 6 8.85 -5.62 4.26
C GLY A 6 10.17 -5.67 5.01
N PHE A 7 11.16 -6.39 4.50
CA PHE A 7 12.53 -6.41 5.03
C PHE A 7 13.54 -6.67 3.92
N ASP A 8 14.51 -5.77 3.77
CA ASP A 8 15.73 -5.86 2.96
C ASP A 8 15.55 -6.48 1.58
N THR A 9 14.41 -6.17 0.95
CA THR A 9 14.01 -6.69 -0.35
C THR A 9 13.32 -5.60 -1.13
N SER A 10 13.59 -5.55 -2.42
CA SER A 10 12.94 -4.68 -3.40
C SER A 10 11.62 -5.27 -3.90
N LEU A 11 10.86 -4.48 -4.65
CA LEU A 11 9.61 -4.92 -5.27
C LEU A 11 9.85 -5.99 -6.33
N SER A 12 10.95 -5.91 -7.08
CA SER A 12 11.34 -6.93 -8.07
C SER A 12 11.68 -8.27 -7.43
N GLU A 13 12.37 -8.26 -6.29
CA GLU A 13 12.68 -9.47 -5.53
C GLU A 13 11.44 -10.09 -4.91
N ASP A 14 10.53 -9.28 -4.35
CA ASP A 14 9.20 -9.74 -3.96
C ASP A 14 8.48 -10.40 -5.15
N TYR A 15 8.48 -9.75 -6.31
CA TYR A 15 7.76 -10.21 -7.49
C TYR A 15 8.27 -11.56 -7.96
N GLU A 16 9.59 -11.73 -8.11
CA GLU A 16 10.17 -12.98 -8.60
C GLU A 16 9.93 -14.13 -7.60
N ARG A 17 10.05 -13.87 -6.30
CA ARG A 17 9.73 -14.87 -5.27
C ARG A 17 8.26 -15.28 -5.34
N PHE A 18 7.34 -14.32 -5.37
CA PHE A 18 5.90 -14.61 -5.39
C PHE A 18 5.47 -15.26 -6.71
N ARG A 19 6.04 -14.84 -7.83
CA ARG A 19 5.82 -15.44 -9.14
C ARG A 19 6.30 -16.88 -9.17
N PHE A 20 7.48 -17.18 -8.61
CA PHE A 20 7.99 -18.54 -8.49
C PHE A 20 7.04 -19.41 -7.67
N ILE A 21 6.59 -18.93 -6.51
CA ILE A 21 5.60 -19.62 -5.66
C ILE A 21 4.30 -19.89 -6.42
N ARG A 22 3.75 -18.88 -7.10
CA ARG A 22 2.52 -19.01 -7.89
C ARG A 22 2.68 -20.06 -8.98
N ARG A 23 3.80 -20.04 -9.70
CA ARG A 23 4.10 -21.03 -10.76
C ARG A 23 4.19 -22.46 -10.24
N LYS A 24 4.59 -22.65 -8.98
CA LYS A 24 4.64 -23.97 -8.34
C LYS A 24 3.29 -24.43 -7.78
N GLY A 25 2.25 -23.59 -7.83
CA GLY A 25 0.92 -23.93 -7.32
C GLY A 25 0.81 -23.96 -5.80
N TYR A 26 1.79 -23.40 -5.09
CA TYR A 26 1.75 -23.33 -3.63
C TYR A 26 0.82 -22.21 -3.14
N VAL A 27 0.24 -22.42 -1.96
CA VAL A 27 -0.54 -21.40 -1.25
C VAL A 27 0.38 -20.71 -0.23
N PRO A 28 0.86 -19.48 -0.51
CA PRO A 28 1.71 -18.76 0.43
C PRO A 28 0.93 -18.26 1.65
N PHE A 29 1.62 -18.20 2.78
CA PHE A 29 1.23 -17.39 3.92
C PHE A 29 2.11 -16.15 4.00
N PHE A 30 1.58 -14.99 3.67
CA PHE A 30 2.31 -13.72 3.72
C PHE A 30 2.37 -13.20 5.15
N GLN A 31 3.59 -12.93 5.60
CA GLN A 31 3.87 -12.40 6.93
C GLN A 31 4.72 -11.14 6.79
N GLN A 32 4.21 -10.01 7.29
CA GLN A 32 5.00 -8.79 7.37
C GLN A 32 6.15 -9.03 8.36
N TYR A 33 7.35 -8.60 8.00
CA TYR A 33 8.45 -8.52 8.95
C TYR A 33 8.16 -7.47 10.02
N TRP A 34 8.40 -7.83 11.28
CA TRP A 34 8.34 -6.90 12.40
C TRP A 34 9.73 -6.86 13.04
N PRO A 35 10.44 -5.72 12.94
CA PRO A 35 11.78 -5.60 13.51
C PRO A 35 11.73 -5.81 15.02
N ILE A 36 12.68 -6.59 15.53
CA ILE A 36 12.95 -6.69 16.96
C ILE A 36 13.87 -5.55 17.39
N ALA A 37 13.80 -5.16 18.67
CA ALA A 37 14.59 -4.06 19.20
C ALA A 37 16.10 -4.23 18.88
N GLY A 38 16.71 -3.19 18.32
CA GLY A 38 18.14 -3.18 17.95
C GLY A 38 18.46 -3.67 16.53
N VAL A 39 17.46 -4.15 15.76
CA VAL A 39 17.63 -4.47 14.34
C VAL A 39 16.98 -3.36 13.51
N PRO A 40 17.71 -2.73 12.57
CA PRO A 40 17.13 -1.68 11.75
C PRO A 40 16.10 -2.27 10.79
N ASP A 41 14.91 -1.67 10.77
CA ASP A 41 13.94 -1.88 9.71
C ASP A 41 14.52 -1.29 8.43
N ARG A 42 14.79 -2.10 7.42
CA ARG A 42 15.38 -1.61 6.18
C ARG A 42 14.65 -2.16 5.00
N VAL A 43 13.50 -1.57 4.72
CA VAL A 43 13.01 -1.57 3.35
C VAL A 43 13.90 -0.60 2.56
N PRO A 44 14.49 -1.00 1.42
CA PRO A 44 15.34 -0.10 0.63
C PRO A 44 14.62 1.17 0.19
N ASP A 45 15.33 2.30 0.10
CA ASP A 45 14.76 3.60 -0.33
C ASP A 45 14.21 3.56 -1.77
N ASP A 46 14.80 2.68 -2.58
CA ASP A 46 14.48 2.37 -3.97
C ASP A 46 13.60 1.12 -4.13
N TYR A 47 12.92 0.69 -3.06
CA TYR A 47 12.04 -0.48 -3.07
C TYR A 47 11.15 -0.60 -4.32
N PHE A 48 10.56 0.50 -4.79
CA PHE A 48 9.73 0.54 -6.00
C PHE A 48 10.58 0.56 -7.27
N ASP A 49 11.34 -0.51 -7.50
CA ASP A 49 12.34 -0.67 -8.58
C ASP A 49 11.79 -1.30 -9.88
N MET A 50 10.51 -1.67 -9.90
CA MET A 50 9.85 -2.30 -11.06
C MET A 50 8.44 -1.76 -11.30
N ASP A 51 7.72 -2.20 -12.34
CA ASP A 51 6.32 -1.83 -12.55
C ASP A 51 5.38 -2.47 -11.50
N LEU A 52 4.85 -1.65 -10.59
CA LEU A 52 3.87 -2.08 -9.59
C LEU A 52 2.66 -2.78 -10.21
N ASN A 53 2.21 -2.39 -11.41
CA ASN A 53 1.06 -3.06 -12.04
C ASN A 53 1.31 -4.55 -12.27
N ALA A 54 2.55 -4.95 -12.57
CA ALA A 54 2.91 -6.36 -12.72
C ALA A 54 2.75 -7.13 -11.41
N MET A 55 3.13 -6.52 -10.28
CA MET A 55 2.94 -7.08 -8.95
C MET A 55 1.45 -7.24 -8.62
N ILE A 56 0.64 -6.19 -8.80
CA ILE A 56 -0.77 -6.22 -8.40
C ILE A 56 -1.56 -7.27 -9.20
N ARG A 57 -1.20 -7.47 -10.48
CA ARG A 57 -1.81 -8.48 -11.38
C ARG A 57 -1.40 -9.92 -11.06
N LEU A 58 -0.44 -10.16 -10.15
CA LEU A 58 0.03 -11.50 -9.85
C LEU A 58 -1.05 -12.37 -9.19
N THR A 59 -1.95 -11.80 -8.39
CA THR A 59 -3.16 -12.37 -7.74
C THR A 59 -3.15 -13.88 -7.40
N PHE A 60 -3.27 -14.23 -6.12
CA PHE A 60 -3.38 -15.61 -5.64
C PHE A 60 -4.85 -16.04 -5.45
N HIS A 61 -5.26 -17.15 -6.07
CA HIS A 61 -6.66 -17.61 -6.09
C HIS A 61 -7.20 -18.14 -4.75
N SER A 62 -6.36 -18.80 -3.95
CA SER A 62 -6.80 -19.66 -2.84
C SER A 62 -6.79 -18.97 -1.46
N ASN A 63 -6.37 -17.71 -1.37
CA ASN A 63 -6.23 -17.03 -0.08
C ASN A 63 -6.29 -15.50 -0.25
N GLY A 64 -7.41 -15.00 -0.79
CA GLY A 64 -7.62 -13.56 -1.05
C GLY A 64 -7.27 -12.68 0.15
N GLN A 65 -7.68 -13.07 1.36
CA GLN A 65 -7.36 -12.34 2.59
C GLN A 65 -5.86 -12.28 2.93
N ASN A 66 -5.07 -13.26 2.49
CA ASN A 66 -3.64 -13.30 2.76
C ASN A 66 -2.86 -12.39 1.80
N TRP A 67 -3.20 -12.47 0.51
CA TRP A 67 -2.66 -11.56 -0.51
C TRP A 67 -3.08 -10.09 -0.25
N GLU A 68 -4.32 -9.87 0.21
CA GLU A 68 -4.81 -8.56 0.62
C GLU A 68 -3.93 -7.91 1.71
N LYS A 69 -3.31 -8.67 2.62
CA LYS A 69 -2.40 -8.11 3.62
C LYS A 69 -1.17 -7.47 2.98
N TYR A 70 -0.55 -8.19 2.04
CA TYR A 70 0.58 -7.66 1.28
C TYR A 70 0.16 -6.43 0.46
N LEU A 71 -1.00 -6.50 -0.23
CA LEU A 71 -1.52 -5.36 -0.99
C LEU A 71 -1.84 -4.15 -0.10
N LEU A 72 -2.34 -4.34 1.12
CA LEU A 72 -2.58 -3.25 2.07
C LEU A 72 -1.27 -2.62 2.55
N TRP A 73 -0.26 -3.45 2.82
CA TRP A 73 1.05 -2.98 3.23
C TRP A 73 1.73 -2.19 2.11
N ILE A 74 1.79 -2.73 0.88
CA ILE A 74 2.42 -2.03 -0.26
C ILE A 74 1.65 -0.75 -0.62
N ASN A 75 0.31 -0.74 -0.48
CA ASN A 75 -0.50 0.47 -0.67
C ASN A 75 -0.17 1.56 0.36
N THR A 76 0.11 1.16 1.61
CA THR A 76 0.53 2.09 2.67
C THR A 76 1.93 2.64 2.38
N PHE A 77 2.85 1.75 2.03
CA PHE A 77 4.23 2.13 1.75
C PHE A 77 4.33 3.03 0.51
N TYR A 78 3.53 2.76 -0.51
CA TYR A 78 3.40 3.61 -1.70
C TYR A 78 2.92 5.02 -1.33
N PHE A 79 1.88 5.12 -0.50
CA PHE A 79 1.38 6.42 -0.04
C PHE A 79 2.44 7.20 0.74
N GLN A 80 3.20 6.54 1.62
CA GLN A 80 4.28 7.17 2.36
C GLN A 80 5.41 7.67 1.44
N ARG A 81 5.71 6.91 0.37
CA ARG A 81 6.77 7.26 -0.59
C ARG A 81 6.39 8.38 -1.56
N TYR A 82 5.14 8.42 -1.99
CA TYR A 82 4.68 9.28 -3.10
C TYR A 82 3.57 10.28 -2.73
N GLY A 83 3.02 10.24 -1.51
CA GLY A 83 2.04 11.21 -1.01
C GLY A 83 0.59 11.02 -1.51
N ARG A 84 0.33 10.09 -2.43
CA ARG A 84 -1.02 9.74 -2.91
C ARG A 84 -1.15 8.23 -3.08
N TYR A 85 -2.37 7.72 -2.96
CA TYR A 85 -2.66 6.32 -3.27
C TYR A 85 -2.66 6.07 -4.78
N TYR A 86 -2.20 4.90 -5.20
CA TYR A 86 -2.29 4.52 -6.60
C TYR A 86 -3.68 3.93 -6.91
N ARG A 87 -4.47 4.61 -7.76
CA ARG A 87 -5.88 4.23 -8.00
C ARG A 87 -6.03 2.78 -8.46
N PRO A 88 -5.24 2.24 -9.41
CA PRO A 88 -5.37 0.84 -9.84
C PRO A 88 -5.16 -0.17 -8.70
N LEU A 89 -4.29 0.14 -7.73
CA LEU A 89 -4.12 -0.70 -6.55
C LEU A 89 -5.37 -0.68 -5.67
N ILE A 90 -5.91 0.51 -5.35
CA ILE A 90 -7.13 0.67 -4.55
C ILE A 90 -8.32 -0.07 -5.16
N GLU A 91 -8.49 0.05 -6.48
CA GLU A 91 -9.58 -0.61 -7.20
C GLU A 91 -9.49 -2.13 -7.13
N ILE A 92 -8.29 -2.70 -7.22
CA ILE A 92 -8.08 -4.15 -7.07
C ILE A 92 -8.32 -4.59 -5.63
N LEU A 93 -7.79 -3.83 -4.67
CA LEU A 93 -7.86 -4.14 -3.24
C LEU A 93 -9.32 -4.15 -2.72
N TYR A 94 -10.16 -3.24 -3.21
CA TYR A 94 -11.55 -3.09 -2.78
C TYR A 94 -12.58 -3.50 -3.85
N ARG A 95 -12.16 -4.25 -4.89
CA ARG A 95 -13.03 -4.68 -6.00
C ARG A 95 -14.23 -5.50 -5.51
N TYR A 96 -13.93 -6.50 -4.69
CA TYR A 96 -14.91 -7.48 -4.23
C TYR A 96 -15.32 -7.24 -2.77
N ASN A 97 -14.38 -6.78 -1.93
CA ASN A 97 -14.56 -6.57 -0.50
C ASN A 97 -14.58 -5.08 -0.17
N ASN A 98 -15.33 -4.69 0.87
CA ASN A 98 -15.33 -3.32 1.41
C ASN A 98 -15.66 -2.22 0.39
N ARG A 99 -16.70 -2.39 -0.44
CA ARG A 99 -17.14 -1.40 -1.45
C ARG A 99 -17.33 0.02 -0.90
N HIS A 100 -17.75 0.16 0.34
CA HIS A 100 -17.86 1.47 1.03
C HIS A 100 -16.52 2.22 1.12
N ARG A 101 -15.38 1.51 1.16
CA ARG A 101 -14.05 2.12 1.13
C ARG A 101 -13.69 2.64 -0.25
N LEU A 102 -14.00 1.85 -1.29
CA LEU A 102 -13.83 2.31 -2.66
C LEU A 102 -14.66 3.57 -2.92
N GLU A 103 -15.88 3.60 -2.39
CA GLU A 103 -16.75 4.78 -2.48
C GLU A 103 -16.16 5.99 -1.74
N TRP A 104 -15.58 5.80 -0.56
CA TRP A 104 -14.85 6.87 0.12
C TRP A 104 -13.74 7.45 -0.76
N PHE A 105 -12.94 6.61 -1.41
CA PHE A 105 -11.90 7.07 -2.33
C PHE A 105 -12.47 7.84 -3.53
N ARG A 106 -13.60 7.40 -4.08
CA ARG A 106 -14.29 8.12 -5.18
C ARG A 106 -14.78 9.50 -4.74
N MET A 107 -15.27 9.63 -3.51
CA MET A 107 -15.67 10.91 -2.92
C MET A 107 -14.46 11.82 -2.60
N ASN A 108 -13.27 11.24 -2.45
CA ASN A 108 -12.04 11.93 -2.11
C ASN A 108 -10.97 11.72 -3.20
N PRO A 109 -11.21 12.14 -4.46
CA PRO A 109 -10.34 11.83 -5.59
C PRO A 109 -8.95 12.43 -5.45
N ALA A 110 -8.82 13.54 -4.72
CA ALA A 110 -7.55 14.15 -4.39
C ALA A 110 -6.61 13.17 -3.67
N CYS A 111 -7.11 12.17 -2.92
CA CYS A 111 -6.25 11.19 -2.24
C CYS A 111 -5.51 10.22 -3.19
N MET A 112 -5.88 10.18 -4.47
CA MET A 112 -5.38 9.20 -5.42
C MET A 112 -4.68 9.84 -6.61
N SER A 113 -3.80 9.05 -7.22
CA SER A 113 -3.13 9.32 -8.49
C SER A 113 -3.35 8.15 -9.44
N ASP A 114 -3.59 8.46 -10.71
CA ASP A 114 -3.57 7.50 -11.81
C ASP A 114 -2.17 7.32 -12.40
N GLU A 115 -1.28 8.27 -12.11
CA GLU A 115 0.12 8.23 -12.52
C GLU A 115 0.94 7.41 -11.53
N LEU A 116 1.60 6.37 -12.03
CA LEU A 116 2.50 5.52 -11.27
C LEU A 116 3.79 6.28 -10.93
N TYR A 117 4.20 6.22 -9.67
CA TYR A 117 5.43 6.80 -9.11
C TYR A 117 5.59 8.33 -9.21
N ARG A 118 4.52 9.05 -9.54
CA ARG A 118 4.52 10.51 -9.38
C ARG A 118 4.62 10.87 -7.91
N ASP A 119 5.63 11.66 -7.56
CA ASP A 119 5.80 12.21 -6.22
C ASP A 119 4.85 13.41 -6.04
N HIS A 120 4.01 13.33 -5.02
CA HIS A 120 3.04 14.35 -4.64
C HIS A 120 3.26 14.84 -3.20
N ARG A 121 4.39 14.49 -2.56
CA ARG A 121 4.66 14.85 -1.16
C ARG A 121 4.65 16.35 -0.92
N ASP A 122 5.00 17.16 -1.92
CA ASP A 122 4.91 18.63 -1.87
C ASP A 122 3.48 19.14 -1.64
N SER A 123 2.47 18.36 -2.03
CA SER A 123 1.04 18.68 -1.89
C SER A 123 0.37 17.97 -0.69
N LEU A 124 1.15 17.30 0.17
CA LEU A 124 0.61 16.51 1.29
C LEU A 124 -0.06 17.41 2.35
N ALA A 125 0.50 18.58 2.61
CA ALA A 125 -0.09 19.56 3.54
C ALA A 125 -1.47 20.05 3.05
N GLU A 126 -1.60 20.31 1.75
CA GLU A 126 -2.87 20.68 1.11
C GLU A 126 -3.88 19.53 1.18
N LEU A 127 -3.43 18.29 0.95
CA LEU A 127 -4.27 17.11 1.13
C LEU A 127 -4.80 17.01 2.56
N HIS A 128 -3.92 17.19 3.55
CA HIS A 128 -4.30 17.17 4.97
C HIS A 128 -5.31 18.26 5.31
N ALA A 129 -5.12 19.49 4.81
CA ALA A 129 -6.06 20.58 5.02
C ALA A 129 -7.42 20.28 4.38
N THR A 130 -7.43 19.77 3.15
CA THR A 130 -8.64 19.38 2.42
C THR A 130 -9.42 18.30 3.16
N LEU A 131 -8.73 17.24 3.62
CA LEU A 131 -9.34 16.16 4.39
C LEU A 131 -9.89 16.61 5.74
N ARG A 132 -9.33 17.67 6.35
CA ARG A 132 -9.84 18.25 7.61
C ARG A 132 -11.07 19.14 7.39
N GLN A 133 -11.12 19.87 6.27
CA GLN A 133 -12.22 20.79 5.96
C GLN A 133 -13.45 20.08 5.38
N GLN A 134 -13.25 18.97 4.67
CA GLN A 134 -14.34 18.15 4.19
C GLN A 134 -15.03 17.47 5.38
N SER A 135 -16.36 17.58 5.44
CA SER A 135 -17.22 16.70 6.23
C SER A 135 -17.09 15.28 5.66
N LEU A 136 -15.94 14.62 5.91
CA LEU A 136 -15.55 13.32 5.39
C LEU A 136 -16.68 12.33 5.61
N GLY A 137 -17.56 12.12 4.63
CA GLY A 137 -18.84 11.42 4.77
C GLY A 137 -18.76 10.17 5.65
N PRO A 138 -18.62 8.94 5.11
CA PRO A 138 -18.25 7.81 5.95
C PRO A 138 -16.80 7.96 6.47
N ARG A 139 -16.51 7.39 7.65
CA ARG A 139 -15.19 7.42 8.30
C ARG A 139 -14.10 6.96 7.31
N PRO A 140 -12.92 7.63 7.26
CA PRO A 140 -11.82 7.23 6.39
C PRO A 140 -11.43 5.76 6.60
N PRO A 141 -10.90 5.07 5.58
CA PRO A 141 -10.44 3.70 5.71
C PRO A 141 -9.58 3.51 6.96
N ARG A 142 -9.86 2.46 7.75
CA ARG A 142 -9.09 2.16 8.98
C ARG A 142 -7.60 2.18 8.65
N GLY A 143 -6.84 2.95 9.43
CA GLY A 143 -5.40 3.13 9.23
C GLY A 143 -5.05 4.47 8.58
N LEU A 144 -5.89 5.03 7.70
CA LEU A 144 -5.59 6.26 6.96
C LEU A 144 -5.26 7.44 7.89
N SER A 145 -6.11 7.72 8.88
CA SER A 145 -5.84 8.80 9.84
C SER A 145 -4.57 8.58 10.66
N ARG A 146 -4.23 7.32 10.97
CA ARG A 146 -2.98 6.97 11.67
C ARG A 146 -1.78 7.17 10.74
N TRP A 147 -1.90 6.80 9.47
CA TRP A 147 -0.85 6.96 8.46
C TRP A 147 -0.58 8.43 8.15
N LEU A 148 -1.63 9.24 7.99
CA LEU A 148 -1.52 10.70 7.80
C LEU A 148 -0.90 11.37 9.02
N ALA A 149 -1.28 10.96 10.24
CA ALA A 149 -0.70 11.49 11.47
C ALA A 149 0.80 11.18 11.61
N GLN A 150 1.24 9.99 11.17
CA GLN A 150 2.66 9.57 11.17
C GLN A 150 3.49 10.24 10.07
N ALA A 151 2.86 10.73 8.99
CA ALA A 151 3.54 11.37 7.85
C ALA A 151 3.73 12.89 8.04
N THR A 152 3.14 13.50 9.07
CA THR A 152 3.45 14.87 9.46
C THR A 152 4.75 14.87 10.28
N PRO A 153 5.85 15.46 9.80
CA PRO A 153 6.99 15.71 10.68
C PRO A 153 6.53 16.67 11.77
N ASP A 154 6.97 16.42 13.01
CA ASP A 154 6.78 17.32 14.13
C ASP A 154 7.15 18.73 13.67
N SER A 155 6.15 19.62 13.71
CA SER A 155 6.35 21.04 13.48
C SER A 155 7.32 21.51 14.56
N THR A 156 8.58 21.66 14.18
CA THR A 156 9.61 22.29 15.02
C THR A 156 9.60 23.78 14.73
#